data_AF-A0A973LAK7-F1
#
_entry.id   AF-A0A973LAK7-F1
#
_cell.length_a   1.000
_cell.length_b   1.000
_cell.length_c   1.000
_cell.angle_alpha   90.00
_cell.angle_beta   90.00
_cell.angle_gamma   90.00
#
_symmetry.space_group_name_H-M   'P 1'
#
loop_
_entity.id
_entity.type
_entity.pdbx_description
1 polymer ?
#
loop_
_entity_poly.entity_id
_entity_poly.type
_entity_poly.pdbx_seq_one_letter_code
_entity_poly.pdbx_strand_id
1 'polypeptide(L)'
;MKTMYRPAAETLMVAGLLGWAYVALVAVLRPDVLSMHISVVLPMRRDTFGAVSMAVSFGCAFALRARTGTFWARSAGRPDAAEAGLAAVGGYAFLVWVYLCLNNLSHPWTTGYRLTHFFEHPSEGTTAVLCFLLLSGCLFGLRVRKARRG
;
A
#
# COMPACT_ATOMS: atom_id res chain seq x y z
N MET A 1 1.96 14.15 20.59
CA MET A 1 1.91 12.74 20.12
C MET A 1 0.51 12.24 19.75
N LYS A 2 -0.57 12.61 20.47
CA LYS A 2 -1.96 12.18 20.14
C LYS A 2 -2.42 12.56 18.71
N THR A 3 -1.85 13.61 18.12
CA THR A 3 -2.22 14.15 16.80
C THR A 3 -1.78 13.31 15.60
N MET A 4 -0.79 12.41 15.72
CA MET A 4 -0.32 11.57 14.59
C MET A 4 -0.84 10.13 14.61
N TYR A 5 -1.43 9.69 15.72
CA TYR A 5 -1.92 8.33 15.87
C TYR A 5 -2.97 7.96 14.82
N ARG A 6 -4.00 8.80 14.64
CA ARG A 6 -5.09 8.51 13.71
C ARG A 6 -4.62 8.48 12.25
N PRO A 7 -3.85 9.47 11.75
CA PRO A 7 -3.28 9.39 10.40
C PRO A 7 -2.43 8.14 10.15
N ALA A 8 -1.61 7.74 11.12
CA ALA A 8 -0.78 6.55 11.01
C ALA A 8 -1.65 5.28 10.95
N ALA A 9 -2.62 5.15 11.87
CA ALA A 9 -3.51 4.00 11.92
C ALA A 9 -4.37 3.88 10.66
N GLU A 10 -4.94 4.98 10.14
CA GLU A 10 -5.72 4.96 8.89
C GLU A 10 -4.85 4.52 7.69
N THR A 11 -3.59 4.96 7.66
CA THR A 11 -2.65 4.59 6.58
C THR A 11 -2.25 3.12 6.68
N LEU A 12 -1.82 2.66 7.86
CA LEU A 12 -1.42 1.28 8.10
C LEU A 12 -2.59 0.30 7.90
N MET A 13 -3.81 0.71 8.24
CA MET A 13 -5.03 -0.05 7.94
C MET A 13 -5.16 -0.31 6.44
N VAL A 14 -5.06 0.73 5.61
CA VAL A 14 -5.20 0.59 4.15
C VAL A 14 -4.02 -0.14 3.53
N ALA A 15 -2.80 0.23 3.89
CA ALA A 15 -1.59 -0.41 3.36
C ALA A 15 -1.56 -1.90 3.73
N GLY A 16 -1.86 -2.25 4.98
CA GLY A 16 -1.98 -3.64 5.42
C GLY A 16 -3.08 -4.40 4.67
N LEU A 17 -4.23 -3.79 4.45
CA LEU A 17 -5.31 -4.44 3.68
C LEU A 17 -4.90 -4.71 2.22
N LEU A 18 -4.25 -3.74 1.56
CA LEU A 18 -3.75 -3.90 0.20
C LEU A 18 -2.65 -4.96 0.10
N GLY A 19 -1.70 -4.94 1.04
CA GLY A 19 -0.64 -5.95 1.12
C GLY A 19 -1.21 -7.36 1.31
N TRP A 20 -2.19 -7.52 2.21
CA TRP A 20 -2.89 -8.79 2.37
C TRP A 20 -3.69 -9.18 1.11
N ALA A 21 -4.41 -8.25 0.49
CA ALA A 21 -5.21 -8.52 -0.71
C ALA A 21 -4.34 -9.02 -1.87
N TYR A 22 -3.14 -8.46 -2.04
CA TYR A 22 -2.17 -8.97 -3.01
C TYR A 22 -1.77 -10.42 -2.70
N VAL A 23 -1.43 -10.74 -1.44
CA VAL A 23 -1.05 -12.10 -1.06
C VAL A 23 -2.23 -13.07 -1.20
N ALA A 24 -3.45 -12.65 -0.86
CA ALA A 24 -4.65 -13.45 -1.06
C ALA A 24 -4.86 -13.77 -2.55
N LEU A 25 -4.67 -12.78 -3.42
CA LEU A 25 -4.74 -12.98 -4.87
C LEU A 25 -3.65 -13.95 -5.37
N VAL A 26 -2.42 -13.84 -4.86
CA VAL A 26 -1.35 -14.81 -5.13
C VAL A 26 -1.73 -16.20 -4.65
N ALA A 27 -2.28 -16.36 -3.44
CA ALA A 27 -2.68 -17.65 -2.91
C ALA A 27 -3.77 -18.33 -3.76
N VAL A 28 -4.70 -17.55 -4.33
CA VAL A 28 -5.76 -18.07 -5.19
C VAL A 28 -5.24 -18.46 -6.57
N LEU A 29 -4.38 -17.65 -7.18
CA LEU A 29 -3.97 -17.83 -8.58
C LEU A 29 -2.68 -18.66 -8.74
N ARG A 30 -1.80 -18.64 -7.73
CA ARG A 30 -0.43 -19.17 -7.75
C ARG A 30 0.00 -19.68 -6.36
N PRO A 31 -0.70 -20.67 -5.77
CA PRO A 31 -0.42 -21.13 -4.41
C PRO A 31 1.00 -21.68 -4.22
N ASP A 32 1.62 -22.19 -5.29
CA ASP A 32 2.98 -22.72 -5.33
C ASP A 32 4.05 -21.68 -4.98
N VAL A 33 3.78 -20.40 -5.26
CA VAL A 33 4.76 -19.32 -5.02
C VAL A 33 4.62 -18.63 -3.67
N LEU A 34 3.71 -19.09 -2.82
CA LEU A 34 3.41 -18.47 -1.52
C LEU A 34 4.54 -18.61 -0.50
N SER A 35 5.34 -19.68 -0.62
CA SER A 35 6.52 -19.93 0.21
C SER A 35 7.75 -19.11 -0.20
N MET A 36 7.72 -18.46 -1.37
CA MET A 36 8.82 -17.63 -1.84
C MET A 36 8.82 -16.25 -1.18
N HIS A 37 9.95 -15.54 -1.28
CA HIS A 37 10.10 -14.18 -0.79
C HIS A 37 9.25 -13.18 -1.60
N ILE A 38 8.74 -12.14 -0.92
CA ILE A 38 7.90 -11.13 -1.56
C ILE A 38 8.67 -10.22 -2.51
N SER A 39 9.92 -9.88 -2.16
CA SER A 39 10.83 -9.11 -3.00
C SER A 39 12.28 -9.42 -2.63
N VAL A 40 13.22 -9.04 -3.49
CA VAL A 40 14.66 -9.16 -3.20
C VAL A 40 15.09 -8.25 -2.04
N VAL A 41 14.42 -7.11 -1.88
CA VAL A 41 14.74 -6.09 -0.87
C VAL A 41 14.20 -6.45 0.50
N LEU A 42 13.04 -7.10 0.56
CA LEU A 42 12.43 -7.59 1.79
C LEU A 42 12.30 -9.11 1.70
N PRO A 43 13.29 -9.89 2.19
CA PRO A 43 13.30 -11.35 2.12
C PRO A 43 12.37 -11.95 3.18
N MET A 44 11.08 -11.58 3.10
CA MET A 44 10.00 -12.14 3.90
C MET A 44 9.15 -13.02 3.00
N ARG A 45 8.80 -14.22 3.48
CA ARG A 45 7.89 -15.11 2.74
C ARG A 45 6.53 -14.43 2.51
N ARG A 46 5.91 -14.67 1.36
CA ARG A 46 4.63 -14.02 0.98
C ARG A 46 3.51 -14.37 1.96
N ASP A 47 3.42 -15.62 2.41
CA ASP A 47 2.45 -16.03 3.44
C ASP A 47 2.59 -15.25 4.75
N THR A 48 3.83 -15.13 5.24
CA THR A 48 4.15 -14.42 6.48
C THR A 48 3.84 -12.93 6.33
N PHE A 49 4.22 -12.34 5.19
CA PHE A 49 3.90 -10.95 4.88
C PHE A 49 2.38 -10.72 4.84
N GLY A 50 1.63 -11.63 4.22
CA GLY A 50 0.16 -11.57 4.18
C GLY A 50 -0.46 -11.62 5.57
N ALA A 51 -0.03 -12.57 6.41
CA ALA A 51 -0.50 -12.70 7.79
C ALA A 51 -0.23 -11.44 8.61
N VAL A 52 1.00 -10.89 8.55
CA VAL A 52 1.37 -9.66 9.25
C VAL A 52 0.57 -8.46 8.72
N SER A 53 0.40 -8.35 7.39
CA SER A 53 -0.37 -7.26 6.77
C SER A 53 -1.83 -7.27 7.21
N MET A 54 -2.44 -8.45 7.31
CA MET A 54 -3.79 -8.63 7.83
C MET A 54 -3.88 -8.25 9.31
N ALA A 55 -2.94 -8.72 10.14
CA ALA A 55 -2.91 -8.43 11.57
C ALA A 55 -2.76 -6.92 11.83
N VAL A 56 -1.87 -6.25 11.09
CA VAL A 56 -1.68 -4.79 11.17
C VAL A 56 -2.94 -4.05 10.74
N SER A 57 -3.56 -4.48 9.63
CA SER A 57 -4.78 -3.87 9.11
C SER A 57 -5.93 -3.98 10.12
N PHE A 58 -6.18 -5.19 10.60
CA PHE A 58 -7.20 -5.47 11.62
C PHE A 58 -6.93 -4.70 12.91
N GLY A 59 -5.69 -4.74 13.42
CA GLY A 59 -5.30 -4.05 14.64
C GLY A 59 -5.54 -2.53 14.55
N CYS A 60 -5.18 -1.91 13.42
CA CYS A 60 -5.43 -0.49 13.19
C CYS A 60 -6.91 -0.18 13.06
N ALA A 61 -7.68 -1.00 12.32
CA ALA A 61 -9.12 -0.85 12.19
C ALA A 61 -9.83 -0.96 13.55
N PHE A 62 -9.51 -2.00 14.32
CA PHE A 62 -10.03 -2.22 15.66
C PHE A 62 -9.70 -1.04 16.57
N ALA A 63 -8.44 -0.59 16.59
CA ALA A 63 -8.03 0.50 17.45
C ALA A 63 -8.63 1.86 17.04
N LEU A 64 -8.89 2.10 15.75
CA LEU A 64 -9.63 3.28 15.28
C LEU A 64 -11.10 3.23 15.73
N ARG A 65 -11.77 2.09 15.52
CA ARG A 65 -13.17 1.90 15.90
C ARG A 65 -13.37 1.97 17.41
N ALA A 66 -12.51 1.32 18.18
CA ALA A 66 -12.56 1.32 19.65
C ALA A 66 -12.32 2.72 20.25
N ARG A 67 -11.43 3.53 19.65
CA ARG A 67 -11.09 4.85 20.20
C ARG A 67 -11.97 6.00 19.71
N THR A 68 -12.43 5.94 18.46
CA THR A 68 -13.06 7.09 17.80
C THR A 68 -14.46 6.79 17.26
N GLY A 69 -14.95 5.54 17.39
CA GLY A 69 -16.22 5.10 16.85
C GLY A 69 -16.29 5.10 15.31
N THR A 70 -15.24 5.53 14.61
CA THR A 70 -15.23 5.72 13.15
C THR A 70 -13.91 5.22 12.55
N PHE A 71 -13.96 4.66 11.33
CA PHE A 71 -12.74 4.27 10.62
C PHE A 71 -12.07 5.46 9.92
N TRP A 72 -12.88 6.44 9.50
CA TRP A 72 -12.43 7.55 8.68
C TRP A 72 -12.74 8.88 9.35
N ALA A 73 -11.75 9.77 9.40
CA ALA A 73 -12.03 11.17 9.66
C ALA A 73 -12.89 11.74 8.52
N ARG A 74 -14.06 12.30 8.85
CA ARG A 74 -14.86 13.10 7.91
C ARG A 74 -14.15 14.44 7.71
N SER A 75 -13.92 14.82 6.47
CA SER A 75 -13.39 16.14 6.11
C SER A 75 -14.53 16.95 5.50
N ALA A 76 -14.88 18.07 6.12
CA ALA A 76 -15.77 19.06 5.55
C ALA A 76 -14.90 20.19 4.95
N GLY A 77 -14.83 20.28 3.63
CA GLY A 77 -14.05 21.33 2.95
C GLY A 77 -13.64 20.94 1.54
N ARG A 78 -13.39 21.95 0.69
CA ARG A 78 -12.84 21.74 -0.65
C ARG A 78 -11.35 21.39 -0.53
N PRO A 79 -10.85 20.41 -1.31
CA PRO A 79 -9.45 20.05 -1.26
C PRO A 79 -8.56 21.22 -1.71
N ASP A 80 -7.42 21.42 -1.05
CA ASP A 80 -6.41 22.37 -1.55
C ASP A 80 -5.55 21.75 -2.67
N ALA A 81 -4.75 22.58 -3.35
CA ALA A 81 -3.89 22.13 -4.44
C ALA A 81 -2.89 21.04 -4.02
N ALA A 82 -2.42 21.08 -2.77
CA ALA A 82 -1.50 20.07 -2.26
C ALA A 82 -2.21 18.73 -2.00
N GLU A 83 -3.44 18.76 -1.49
CA GLU A 83 -4.30 17.58 -1.33
C GLU A 83 -4.66 16.99 -2.69
N ALA A 84 -4.98 17.81 -3.68
CA ALA A 84 -5.22 17.36 -5.06
C ALA A 84 -3.95 16.71 -5.64
N GLY A 85 -2.78 17.32 -5.47
CA GLY A 85 -1.51 16.77 -5.91
C GLY A 85 -1.17 15.43 -5.25
N LEU A 86 -1.29 15.34 -3.92
CA LEU A 86 -1.07 14.08 -3.18
C LEU A 86 -2.05 12.99 -3.59
N ALA A 87 -3.32 13.34 -3.80
CA ALA A 87 -4.34 12.39 -4.25
C ALA A 87 -4.07 11.90 -5.68
N ALA A 88 -3.65 12.78 -6.58
CA ALA A 88 -3.28 12.41 -7.94
C ALA A 88 -2.06 11.48 -7.94
N VAL A 89 -0.96 11.89 -7.31
CA VAL A 89 0.28 11.08 -7.24
C VAL A 89 0.00 9.73 -6.57
N GLY A 90 -0.72 9.71 -5.45
CA GLY A 90 -1.10 8.47 -4.78
C GLY A 90 -2.00 7.59 -5.64
N GLY A 91 -2.97 8.16 -6.35
CA GLY A 91 -3.86 7.44 -7.27
C GLY A 91 -3.11 6.78 -8.43
N TYR A 92 -2.22 7.52 -9.09
CA TYR A 92 -1.39 6.95 -10.17
C TYR A 92 -0.41 5.90 -9.64
N ALA A 93 0.21 6.12 -8.46
CA ALA A 93 1.07 5.13 -7.82
C ALA A 93 0.28 3.83 -7.51
N PHE A 94 -0.97 3.94 -7.06
CA PHE A 94 -1.84 2.79 -6.86
C PHE A 94 -2.14 2.05 -8.17
N LEU A 95 -2.48 2.77 -9.24
CA LEU A 95 -2.74 2.14 -10.55
C LEU A 95 -1.53 1.38 -11.08
N VAL A 96 -0.34 1.98 -11.00
CA VAL A 96 0.91 1.32 -11.40
C VAL A 96 1.19 0.10 -10.52
N TRP A 97 0.97 0.22 -9.21
CA TRP A 97 1.13 -0.91 -8.29
C TRP A 97 0.19 -2.08 -8.63
N VAL A 98 -1.10 -1.81 -8.85
CA VAL A 98 -2.09 -2.83 -9.25
C VAL A 98 -1.67 -3.49 -10.57
N TYR A 99 -1.28 -2.68 -11.56
CA TYR A 99 -0.78 -3.20 -12.84
C TYR A 99 0.40 -4.16 -12.64
N LEU A 100 1.41 -3.77 -11.87
CA LEU A 100 2.58 -4.61 -11.63
C LEU A 100 2.26 -5.87 -10.81
N CYS A 101 1.33 -5.79 -9.86
CA CYS A 101 0.84 -6.95 -9.14
C CYS A 101 0.18 -7.97 -10.07
N LEU A 102 -0.69 -7.49 -10.97
CA LEU A 102 -1.35 -8.34 -11.97
C LEU A 102 -0.36 -8.87 -12.99
N ASN A 103 0.59 -8.04 -13.45
CA ASN A 103 1.62 -8.43 -14.39
C ASN A 103 2.49 -9.56 -13.83
N ASN A 104 2.90 -9.47 -12.56
CA ASN A 104 3.66 -10.52 -11.89
C ASN A 104 2.86 -11.85 -11.77
N LEU A 105 1.54 -11.76 -11.61
CA LEU A 105 0.67 -12.94 -11.57
C LEU A 105 0.54 -13.61 -12.96
N SER A 106 0.36 -12.81 -14.01
CA SER A 106 0.18 -13.29 -15.39
C SER A 106 1.50 -13.71 -16.05
N HIS A 107 2.57 -12.97 -15.81
CA HIS A 107 3.86 -13.09 -16.48
C HIS A 107 5.01 -13.05 -15.45
N PRO A 108 5.14 -14.07 -14.58
CA PRO A 108 6.08 -14.04 -13.44
C PRO A 108 7.54 -13.89 -13.86
N TRP A 109 7.90 -14.33 -15.06
CA TRP A 109 9.25 -14.21 -15.61
C TRP A 109 9.63 -12.75 -15.93
N THR A 110 8.67 -11.82 -16.00
CA THR A 110 8.94 -10.39 -16.26
C THR A 110 9.31 -9.62 -15.01
N THR A 111 9.17 -10.19 -13.82
CA THR A 111 9.46 -9.51 -12.55
C THR A 111 10.91 -9.01 -12.46
N GLY A 112 11.84 -9.68 -13.16
CA GLY A 112 13.24 -9.28 -13.30
C GLY A 112 13.53 -8.37 -14.50
N TYR A 113 12.55 -8.13 -15.38
CA TYR A 113 12.70 -7.24 -16.52
C TYR A 113 12.62 -5.76 -16.11
N ARG A 114 13.15 -4.95 -17.01
CA ARG A 114 13.27 -3.50 -16.87
C ARG A 114 11.89 -2.89 -17.05
N LEU A 115 11.51 -1.97 -16.16
CA LEU A 115 10.21 -1.28 -16.25
C LEU A 115 10.14 -0.34 -17.48
N THR A 116 11.29 0.20 -17.90
CA THR A 116 11.37 1.09 -19.07
C THR A 116 12.51 0.67 -19.99
N HIS A 117 12.34 0.91 -21.29
CA HIS A 117 13.43 0.75 -22.26
C HIS A 117 14.53 1.81 -22.09
N PHE A 118 14.27 2.89 -21.34
CA PHE A 118 15.16 4.03 -21.19
C PHE A 118 16.17 3.90 -20.06
N PHE A 119 15.90 3.06 -19.05
CA PHE A 119 16.78 2.85 -17.91
C PHE A 119 16.79 1.39 -17.47
N GLU A 120 17.98 0.89 -17.11
CA GLU A 120 18.17 -0.50 -16.67
C GLU A 120 17.58 -0.77 -15.26
N HIS A 121 17.36 0.29 -14.51
CA HIS A 121 16.76 0.28 -13.18
C HIS A 121 15.69 1.36 -13.05
N PRO A 122 14.61 1.12 -12.28
CA PRO A 122 14.33 -0.06 -11.45
C PRO A 122 13.72 -1.25 -12.21
N SER A 123 13.81 -2.45 -11.63
CA SER A 123 13.05 -3.64 -12.07
C SER A 123 11.55 -3.48 -11.79
N GLU A 124 10.71 -4.29 -12.43
CA GLU A 124 9.27 -4.34 -12.15
C GLU A 124 8.98 -4.56 -10.65
N GLY A 125 9.67 -5.52 -10.03
CA GLY A 125 9.52 -5.81 -8.60
C GLY A 125 9.90 -4.63 -7.70
N THR A 126 11.02 -3.96 -7.96
CA THR A 126 11.44 -2.77 -7.20
C THR A 126 10.46 -1.62 -7.40
N THR A 127 9.97 -1.42 -8.62
CA THR A 127 8.98 -0.39 -8.92
C THR A 127 7.68 -0.62 -8.16
N ALA A 128 7.20 -1.86 -8.09
CA ALA A 128 6.01 -2.18 -7.31
C ALA A 128 6.19 -1.79 -5.83
N VAL A 129 7.35 -2.11 -5.22
CA VAL A 129 7.66 -1.69 -3.85
C VAL A 129 7.67 -0.17 -3.71
N LEU A 130 8.31 0.55 -4.64
CA LEU A 130 8.37 2.02 -4.62
C LEU A 130 6.98 2.66 -4.78
N CYS A 131 6.15 2.15 -5.68
CA CYS A 131 4.78 2.62 -5.88
C CYS A 131 3.93 2.38 -4.63
N PHE A 132 4.10 1.24 -3.96
CA PHE A 132 3.40 0.94 -2.70
C PHE A 132 3.82 1.89 -1.57
N LEU A 133 5.12 2.18 -1.44
CA LEU A 133 5.64 3.14 -0.47
C LEU A 133 5.17 4.57 -0.77
N LEU A 134 5.20 4.97 -2.05
CA LEU A 134 4.73 6.28 -2.50
C LEU A 134 3.23 6.46 -2.23
N LEU A 135 2.41 5.46 -2.56
CA LEU A 135 0.99 5.42 -2.23
C LEU A 135 0.77 5.59 -0.72
N SER A 136 1.50 4.82 0.10
CA SER A 136 1.39 4.88 1.56
C SER A 136 1.79 6.26 2.10
N GLY A 137 2.85 6.85 1.57
CA GLY A 137 3.30 8.20 1.92
C GLY A 137 2.30 9.29 1.53
N CYS A 138 1.75 9.22 0.33
CA CYS A 138 0.70 10.13 -0.14
C CYS A 138 -0.56 10.02 0.73
N LEU A 139 -1.00 8.80 1.04
CA LEU A 139 -2.14 8.56 1.92
C LEU A 139 -1.88 9.14 3.32
N PHE A 140 -0.72 8.87 3.91
CA PHE A 140 -0.34 9.43 5.21
C PHE A 140 -0.32 10.96 5.19
N GLY A 141 0.29 11.56 4.17
CA GLY A 141 0.30 13.01 3.97
C GLY A 141 -1.11 13.60 3.92
N LEU A 142 -2.01 12.98 3.15
CA LEU A 142 -3.42 13.37 3.10
C LEU A 142 -4.10 13.28 4.46
N ARG A 143 -3.85 12.21 5.24
CA ARG A 143 -4.44 12.04 6.57
C ARG A 143 -3.89 13.03 7.59
N VAL A 144 -2.59 13.32 7.55
CA VAL A 144 -1.95 14.34 8.41
C VAL A 144 -2.50 15.73 8.09
N ARG A 145 -2.64 16.08 6.81
CA ARG A 145 -3.22 17.38 6.42
C ARG A 145 -4.65 17.54 6.91
N LYS A 146 -5.48 16.51 6.75
CA LYS A 146 -6.86 16.49 7.28
C LYS A 146 -6.90 16.63 8.80
N ALA A 147 -6.04 15.91 9.51
CA ALA A 147 -5.95 15.97 10.97
C ALA A 147 -5.42 17.32 11.52
N ARG A 148 -4.79 18.16 10.69
CA ARG A 148 -4.38 19.52 11.07
C ARG A 148 -5.47 20.57 10.83
N ARG A 149 -6.49 20.26 10.03
CA ARG A 149 -7.57 21.18 9.65
C ARG A 149 -8.82 21.05 10.51
N GLY A 150 -9.03 19.90 11.16
CA GLY A 150 -10.12 19.65 12.12
C GLY A 150 -9.60 19.65 13.54
#